data_AF-S5MCT6-F1
#
_entry.id   AF-S5MCT6-F1
#
_cell.length_a   1.000
_cell.length_b   1.000
_cell.length_c   1.000
_cell.angle_alpha   90.00
_cell.angle_beta   90.00
_cell.angle_gamma   90.00
#
_symmetry.space_group_name_H-M   'P 1'
#
loop_
_entity.id
_entity.type
_entity.pdbx_description
1 polymer ?
#
loop_
_entity_poly.entity_id
_entity_poly.type
_entity_poly.pdbx_seq_one_letter_code
_entity_poly.pdbx_strand_id
1 'polypeptide(L)'
;MKLKFRKIENSQWISNFFISQNNLYFTDTDTSNMNNSLCKINLNVLKENLKIKGDLNRSFLAHPNPLFSNLKLSSQTEIEIIYNSNNYIQNFIVLDDISYISFVINNQVFTSIFNEVLKLEEFQIIVKFFNQNLLIKKNQKYLIVDKNLNIIKNIEIKLNNLVEFEEFYVIHNVNENIELYNKDFKFLKVLNESNSFKKICYLNKNNILISFKNENKTILKNIITEEEILFTDAFYFRILLLEKDLLMVKDSNTNLITFIS
;
A
#
# COMPACT_ATOMS: atom_id res chain seq x y z
N MET A 1 26.06 5.49 -1.19
CA MET A 1 25.18 6.19 -2.16
C MET A 1 24.22 7.06 -1.34
N LYS A 2 24.05 8.34 -1.68
CA LYS A 2 23.19 9.26 -0.90
C LYS A 2 21.77 9.20 -1.45
N LEU A 3 20.83 8.69 -0.64
CA LEU A 3 19.39 8.68 -0.97
C LEU A 3 18.89 10.11 -1.16
N LYS A 4 18.04 10.32 -2.17
CA LYS A 4 17.36 11.60 -2.43
C LYS A 4 15.92 11.51 -1.95
N PHE A 5 15.56 12.37 -1.00
CA PHE A 5 14.21 12.47 -0.47
C PHE A 5 13.52 13.70 -1.07
N ARG A 6 12.38 13.51 -1.73
CA ARG A 6 11.56 14.60 -2.25
C ARG A 6 10.18 14.55 -1.62
N LYS A 7 9.91 15.48 -0.70
CA LYS A 7 8.58 15.69 -0.11
C LYS A 7 7.69 16.43 -1.10
N ILE A 8 6.45 16.00 -1.25
CA ILE A 8 5.46 16.66 -2.12
C ILE A 8 4.46 17.40 -1.26
N GLU A 9 4.46 18.73 -1.33
CA GLU A 9 3.48 19.56 -0.64
C GLU A 9 2.04 19.29 -1.13
N ASN A 10 1.05 19.66 -0.31
CA ASN A 10 -0.37 19.50 -0.61
C ASN A 10 -0.82 18.04 -0.84
N SER A 11 -0.07 17.08 -0.29
CA SER A 11 -0.35 15.64 -0.40
C SER A 11 -0.83 15.00 0.92
N GLN A 12 -1.04 15.82 1.96
CA GLN A 12 -1.45 15.36 3.30
C GLN A 12 -2.79 14.60 3.27
N TRP A 13 -3.69 15.01 2.39
CA TRP A 13 -5.03 14.42 2.20
C TRP A 13 -5.00 12.94 1.78
N ILE A 14 -3.91 12.46 1.17
CA ILE A 14 -3.81 11.08 0.66
C ILE A 14 -3.73 10.09 1.83
N SER A 15 -4.83 9.47 2.24
CA SER A 15 -4.87 8.56 3.39
C SER A 15 -4.23 7.19 3.11
N ASN A 16 -4.33 6.71 1.86
CA ASN A 16 -3.76 5.44 1.42
C ASN A 16 -3.39 5.48 -0.07
N PHE A 17 -2.53 4.57 -0.52
CA PHE A 17 -2.14 4.47 -1.91
C PHE A 17 -1.79 3.04 -2.35
N PHE A 18 -2.10 2.74 -3.61
CA PHE A 18 -1.95 1.41 -4.20
C PHE A 18 -1.51 1.53 -5.65
N ILE A 19 -0.64 0.64 -6.10
CA ILE A 19 -0.29 0.54 -7.52
C ILE A 19 -1.09 -0.58 -8.17
N SER A 20 -1.64 -0.30 -9.35
CA SER A 20 -2.20 -1.35 -10.19
C SER A 20 -2.07 -0.98 -11.65
N GLN A 21 -1.62 -1.94 -12.46
CA GLN A 21 -1.32 -1.74 -13.88
C GLN A 21 -0.40 -0.52 -14.07
N ASN A 22 -0.82 0.47 -14.86
CA ASN A 22 -0.08 1.70 -15.14
C ASN A 22 -0.58 2.92 -14.33
N ASN A 23 -1.31 2.70 -13.24
CA ASN A 23 -1.89 3.76 -12.42
C ASN A 23 -1.49 3.62 -10.95
N LEU A 24 -1.36 4.76 -10.30
CA LEU A 24 -1.28 4.89 -8.86
C LEU A 24 -2.62 5.43 -8.36
N TYR A 25 -3.21 4.72 -7.43
CA TYR A 25 -4.50 5.05 -6.82
C TYR A 25 -4.26 5.66 -5.45
N PHE A 26 -5.09 6.63 -5.10
CA PHE A 26 -5.07 7.34 -3.82
C PHE A 26 -6.46 7.30 -3.22
N THR A 27 -6.52 7.28 -1.89
CA THR A 27 -7.77 7.55 -1.19
C THR A 27 -7.67 8.88 -0.45
N ASP A 28 -8.74 9.65 -0.46
CA ASP A 28 -9.02 10.65 0.58
C ASP A 28 -10.09 10.04 1.48
N THR A 29 -9.68 9.45 2.59
CA THR A 29 -10.60 8.75 3.48
C THR A 29 -10.36 9.07 4.94
N ASP A 30 -11.46 9.33 5.64
CA ASP A 30 -11.51 9.55 7.07
C ASP A 30 -12.81 8.93 7.62
N THR A 31 -12.72 8.29 8.78
CA THR A 31 -13.85 7.71 9.51
C THR A 31 -14.93 8.73 9.86
N SER A 32 -14.58 10.03 9.99
CA SER A 32 -15.54 11.11 10.23
C SER A 32 -16.15 11.72 8.96
N ASN A 33 -15.59 11.45 7.78
CA ASN A 33 -15.98 12.13 6.55
C ASN A 33 -17.04 11.32 5.78
N MET A 34 -18.11 11.99 5.36
CA MET A 34 -19.14 11.39 4.50
C MET A 34 -18.77 11.45 3.02
N ASN A 35 -17.68 12.11 2.63
CA ASN A 35 -17.25 12.17 1.24
C ASN A 35 -15.83 11.63 1.11
N ASN A 36 -15.74 10.32 0.96
CA ASN A 36 -14.50 9.59 0.75
C ASN A 36 -14.27 9.40 -0.76
N SER A 37 -13.09 9.73 -1.24
CA SER A 37 -12.78 9.68 -2.68
C SER A 37 -11.73 8.63 -2.99
N LEU A 38 -11.94 7.86 -4.06
CA LEU A 38 -10.89 7.13 -4.75
C LEU A 38 -10.42 7.99 -5.93
N CYS A 39 -9.14 8.27 -5.97
CA CYS A 39 -8.50 9.04 -7.01
C CYS A 39 -7.41 8.22 -7.71
N LYS A 40 -6.99 8.63 -8.91
CA LYS A 40 -5.88 8.01 -9.63
C LYS A 40 -4.99 9.04 -10.33
N ILE A 41 -3.75 8.65 -10.59
CA ILE A 41 -2.82 9.31 -11.52
C ILE A 41 -2.13 8.24 -12.37
N ASN A 42 -1.91 8.53 -13.65
CA ASN A 42 -1.12 7.66 -14.50
C ASN A 42 0.36 7.68 -14.09
N LEU A 43 1.02 6.53 -14.02
CA LEU A 43 2.42 6.44 -13.59
C LEU A 43 3.39 7.18 -14.52
N ASN A 44 3.11 7.26 -15.83
CA ASN A 44 3.95 8.03 -16.75
C ASN A 44 3.86 9.52 -16.46
N VAL A 45 2.65 10.03 -16.19
CA VAL A 45 2.42 11.43 -15.79
C VAL A 45 3.10 11.72 -14.45
N LEU A 46 2.99 10.82 -13.48
CA LEU A 46 3.69 10.92 -12.20
C LEU A 46 5.22 11.07 -12.40
N LYS A 47 5.82 10.18 -13.20
CA LYS A 47 7.26 10.18 -13.47
C LYS A 47 7.71 11.44 -14.19
N GLU A 48 6.94 11.92 -15.16
CA GLU A 48 7.22 13.17 -15.85
C GLU A 48 7.24 14.35 -14.85
N ASN A 49 6.25 14.41 -13.95
CA ASN A 49 6.20 15.42 -12.89
C ASN A 49 7.40 15.31 -11.91
N LEU A 50 7.86 14.09 -11.63
CA LEU A 50 9.03 13.88 -10.78
C LEU A 50 10.36 14.26 -11.47
N LYS A 51 10.47 14.13 -12.80
CA LYS A 51 11.67 14.47 -13.58
C LYS A 51 11.77 15.94 -13.97
N ILE A 52 10.70 16.47 -14.57
CA ILE A 52 10.73 17.72 -15.34
C ILE A 52 10.25 18.90 -14.50
N LYS A 53 9.26 18.68 -13.62
CA LYS A 53 8.50 19.76 -12.97
C LYS A 53 8.97 20.03 -11.53
N GLY A 54 10.25 19.78 -11.24
CA GLY A 54 10.88 20.01 -9.93
C GLY A 54 11.06 21.47 -9.57
N ASP A 55 11.24 22.34 -10.57
CA ASP A 55 11.63 23.75 -10.37
C ASP A 55 10.45 24.74 -10.45
N LEU A 56 9.29 24.29 -10.91
CA LEU A 56 8.07 25.09 -10.98
C LEU A 56 7.19 24.61 -9.83
N ASN A 57 6.82 25.48 -8.88
CA ASN A 57 5.93 25.23 -7.73
C ASN A 57 4.53 24.70 -8.12
N ARG A 58 4.45 23.55 -8.80
CA ARG A 58 3.24 22.89 -9.27
C ARG A 58 2.87 21.79 -8.30
N SER A 59 1.63 21.83 -7.83
CA SER A 59 1.09 20.83 -6.90
C SER A 59 0.34 19.73 -7.65
N PHE A 60 1.08 18.90 -8.41
CA PHE A 60 0.51 17.84 -9.23
C PHE A 60 -0.18 16.71 -8.42
N LEU A 61 0.07 16.64 -7.10
CA LEU A 61 -0.62 15.76 -6.16
C LEU A 61 -1.60 16.50 -5.22
N ALA A 62 -1.95 17.77 -5.51
CA ALA A 62 -2.98 18.45 -4.74
C ALA A 62 -4.34 17.75 -4.90
N HIS A 63 -5.22 17.92 -3.91
CA HIS A 63 -6.55 17.35 -3.97
C HIS A 63 -7.32 17.92 -5.18
N PRO A 64 -7.93 17.09 -6.05
CA PRO A 64 -8.63 17.56 -7.26
C PRO A 64 -9.95 18.29 -7.01
N ASN A 65 -10.58 18.08 -5.86
CA ASN A 65 -11.81 18.79 -5.47
C ASN A 65 -11.48 20.18 -4.87
N PRO A 66 -12.03 21.28 -5.41
CA PRO A 66 -11.80 22.64 -4.91
C PRO A 66 -12.44 22.95 -3.54
N LEU A 67 -13.22 22.03 -2.98
CA LEU A 67 -13.68 22.11 -1.59
C LEU A 67 -12.55 21.78 -0.59
N PHE A 68 -11.56 20.99 -1.00
CA PHE A 68 -10.46 20.53 -0.15
C PHE A 68 -9.09 21.13 -0.53
N SER A 69 -8.98 21.74 -1.71
CA SER A 69 -7.82 22.52 -2.13
C SER A 69 -8.26 23.83 -2.76
N ASN A 70 -7.43 24.88 -2.75
CA ASN A 70 -7.81 26.11 -3.44
C ASN A 70 -7.88 25.87 -4.96
N LEU A 71 -8.71 26.66 -5.66
CA LEU A 71 -8.95 26.52 -7.11
C LEU A 71 -7.68 26.46 -7.96
N LYS A 72 -6.65 27.23 -7.58
CA LYS A 72 -5.35 27.22 -8.28
C LYS A 72 -4.69 25.86 -8.16
N LEU A 73 -4.65 25.27 -6.97
CA LEU A 73 -4.09 23.93 -6.75
C LEU A 73 -4.92 22.85 -7.45
N SER A 74 -6.25 22.92 -7.35
CA SER A 74 -7.14 21.95 -8.03
C SER A 74 -6.98 22.01 -9.55
N SER A 75 -6.75 23.21 -10.12
CA SER A 75 -6.51 23.36 -11.57
C SER A 75 -5.13 22.86 -12.04
N GLN A 76 -4.20 22.63 -11.11
CA GLN A 76 -2.83 22.21 -11.40
C GLN A 76 -2.58 20.73 -11.10
N THR A 77 -3.53 20.06 -10.44
CA THR A 77 -3.38 18.64 -10.13
C THR A 77 -3.60 17.79 -11.38
N GLU A 78 -2.86 16.70 -11.47
CA GLU A 78 -3.00 15.69 -12.53
C GLU A 78 -3.78 14.47 -12.02
N ILE A 79 -4.38 14.60 -10.83
CA ILE A 79 -5.16 13.55 -10.16
C ILE A 79 -6.62 13.62 -10.62
N GLU A 80 -7.19 12.46 -10.93
CA GLU A 80 -8.59 12.30 -11.31
C GLU A 80 -9.36 11.61 -10.18
N ILE A 81 -10.53 12.15 -9.79
CA ILE A 81 -11.48 11.44 -8.92
C ILE A 81 -12.24 10.44 -9.78
N ILE A 82 -12.18 9.15 -9.41
CA ILE A 82 -12.88 8.09 -10.16
C ILE A 82 -14.07 7.50 -9.41
N TYR A 83 -14.15 7.71 -8.10
CA TYR A 83 -15.27 7.24 -7.30
C TYR A 83 -15.39 8.04 -6.00
N ASN A 84 -16.63 8.26 -5.57
CA ASN A 84 -16.94 8.84 -4.26
C ASN A 84 -17.82 7.87 -3.48
N SER A 85 -17.61 7.81 -2.17
CA SER A 85 -18.33 6.93 -1.25
C SER A 85 -18.59 7.62 0.07
N ASN A 86 -19.68 7.23 0.72
CA ASN A 86 -19.93 7.61 2.11
C ASN A 86 -19.15 6.73 3.09
N ASN A 87 -18.59 5.61 2.62
CA ASN A 87 -17.84 4.67 3.45
C ASN A 87 -16.34 4.89 3.31
N TYR A 88 -15.59 4.59 4.38
CA TYR A 88 -14.13 4.61 4.36
C TYR A 88 -13.60 3.57 3.36
N ILE A 89 -12.91 4.01 2.31
CA ILE A 89 -12.27 3.14 1.32
C ILE A 89 -10.95 2.62 1.90
N GLN A 90 -10.90 1.31 2.16
CA GLN A 90 -9.74 0.66 2.77
C GLN A 90 -8.69 0.26 1.72
N ASN A 91 -9.15 -0.27 0.58
CA ASN A 91 -8.29 -0.88 -0.42
C ASN A 91 -8.90 -0.77 -1.81
N PHE A 92 -8.05 -0.71 -2.84
CA PHE A 92 -8.44 -0.82 -4.24
C PHE A 92 -7.39 -1.63 -5.01
N ILE A 93 -7.83 -2.61 -5.77
CA ILE A 93 -6.96 -3.54 -6.48
C ILE A 93 -7.55 -3.90 -7.84
N VAL A 94 -6.68 -4.00 -8.85
CA VAL A 94 -7.04 -4.48 -10.18
C VAL A 94 -6.35 -5.81 -10.43
N LEU A 95 -7.14 -6.83 -10.81
CA LEU A 95 -6.71 -8.16 -11.24
C LEU A 95 -7.15 -8.35 -12.68
N ASP A 96 -6.20 -8.37 -13.61
CA ASP A 96 -6.49 -8.35 -15.04
C ASP A 96 -7.49 -7.23 -15.41
N ASP A 97 -8.72 -7.59 -15.71
CA ASP A 97 -9.86 -6.77 -16.11
C ASP A 97 -10.87 -6.50 -14.97
N ILE A 98 -10.70 -7.13 -13.80
CA ILE A 98 -11.59 -7.01 -12.65
C ILE A 98 -10.98 -6.08 -11.61
N SER A 99 -11.74 -5.08 -11.19
CA SER A 99 -11.36 -4.17 -10.11
C SER A 99 -12.18 -4.46 -8.86
N TYR A 100 -11.51 -4.56 -7.71
CA TYR A 100 -12.15 -4.70 -6.40
C TYR A 100 -11.92 -3.45 -5.56
N ILE A 101 -12.93 -3.10 -4.77
CA ILE A 101 -12.87 -2.02 -3.79
C ILE A 101 -13.34 -2.55 -2.43
N SER A 102 -12.58 -2.23 -1.39
CA SER A 102 -12.91 -2.62 -0.01
C SER A 102 -13.28 -1.39 0.81
N PHE A 103 -14.31 -1.52 1.62
CA PHE A 103 -14.84 -0.50 2.52
C PHE A 103 -14.75 -0.96 3.98
N VAL A 104 -14.56 -0.02 4.91
CA VAL A 104 -14.82 -0.25 6.33
C VAL A 104 -16.21 0.26 6.68
N ILE A 105 -17.08 -0.64 7.13
CA ILE A 105 -18.45 -0.34 7.55
C ILE A 105 -18.66 -1.03 8.90
N ASN A 106 -19.04 -0.28 9.94
CA ASN A 106 -19.25 -0.80 11.30
C ASN A 106 -18.09 -1.67 11.82
N ASN A 107 -16.84 -1.23 11.61
CA ASN A 107 -15.60 -1.94 11.97
C ASN A 107 -15.38 -3.30 11.26
N GLN A 108 -16.16 -3.62 10.24
CA GLN A 108 -15.97 -4.79 9.38
C GLN A 108 -15.53 -4.35 7.99
N VAL A 109 -14.82 -5.24 7.29
CA VAL A 109 -14.37 -5.00 5.91
C VAL A 109 -15.33 -5.69 4.95
N PHE A 110 -15.92 -4.89 4.06
CA PHE A 110 -16.74 -5.37 2.97
C PHE A 110 -16.07 -5.07 1.64
N THR A 111 -16.04 -6.04 0.74
CA THR A 111 -15.41 -5.90 -0.57
C THR A 111 -16.43 -6.20 -1.65
N SER A 112 -16.36 -5.46 -2.76
CA SER A 112 -17.19 -5.66 -3.95
C SER A 112 -16.37 -5.46 -5.22
N ILE A 113 -16.91 -5.94 -6.34
CA ILE A 113 -16.44 -5.55 -7.66
C ILE A 113 -16.78 -4.06 -7.84
N PHE A 114 -15.82 -3.27 -8.31
CA PHE A 114 -15.91 -1.80 -8.37
C PHE A 114 -17.09 -1.27 -9.19
N ASN A 115 -17.48 -1.98 -10.25
CA ASN A 115 -18.65 -1.60 -11.05
C ASN A 115 -19.98 -2.14 -10.48
N GLU A 116 -19.93 -2.91 -9.39
CA GLU A 116 -21.07 -3.55 -8.73
C GLU A 116 -21.08 -3.27 -7.22
N VAL A 117 -20.74 -2.05 -6.82
CA VAL A 117 -20.53 -1.66 -5.41
C VAL A 117 -21.70 -1.95 -4.46
N LEU A 118 -22.90 -2.18 -4.97
CA LEU A 118 -24.08 -2.58 -4.20
C LEU A 118 -24.02 -4.04 -3.70
N LYS A 119 -23.21 -4.90 -4.32
CA LYS A 119 -23.03 -6.31 -3.94
C LYS A 119 -21.82 -6.46 -3.03
N LEU A 120 -22.00 -6.09 -1.76
CA LEU A 120 -20.96 -6.17 -0.75
C LEU A 120 -20.86 -7.59 -0.17
N GLU A 121 -19.64 -8.12 -0.10
CA GLU A 121 -19.32 -9.34 0.62
C GLU A 121 -18.35 -9.06 1.77
N GLU A 122 -18.57 -9.70 2.92
CA GLU A 122 -17.67 -9.55 4.07
C GLU A 122 -16.39 -10.37 3.88
N PHE A 123 -15.34 -9.72 3.40
CA PHE A 123 -13.96 -10.22 3.40
C PHE A 123 -12.95 -9.08 3.21
N GLN A 124 -11.73 -9.29 3.69
CA GLN A 124 -10.61 -8.35 3.53
C GLN A 124 -9.59 -8.90 2.54
N ILE A 125 -9.17 -8.08 1.57
CA ILE A 125 -8.02 -8.38 0.72
C ILE A 125 -6.74 -7.99 1.47
N ILE A 126 -5.83 -8.95 1.65
CA ILE A 126 -4.55 -8.74 2.33
C ILE A 126 -3.46 -8.36 1.33
N VAL A 127 -3.28 -9.17 0.27
CA VAL A 127 -2.24 -8.94 -0.74
C VAL A 127 -2.62 -9.53 -2.10
N LYS A 128 -2.05 -8.96 -3.15
CA LYS A 128 -2.02 -9.48 -4.52
C LYS A 128 -0.75 -10.29 -4.74
N PHE A 129 -0.86 -11.52 -5.21
CA PHE A 129 0.29 -12.30 -5.66
C PHE A 129 0.70 -11.97 -7.11
N PHE A 130 1.93 -12.27 -7.49
CA PHE A 130 2.47 -12.06 -8.85
C PHE A 130 1.65 -12.80 -9.91
N ASN A 131 1.14 -13.99 -9.57
CA ASN A 131 0.30 -14.81 -10.44
C ASN A 131 -1.18 -14.34 -10.51
N GLN A 132 -1.48 -13.11 -10.07
CA GLN A 132 -2.82 -12.51 -10.07
C GLN A 132 -3.83 -13.18 -9.11
N ASN A 133 -3.40 -14.08 -8.23
CA ASN A 133 -4.24 -14.55 -7.13
C ASN A 133 -4.30 -13.52 -6.00
N LEU A 134 -5.30 -13.64 -5.14
CA LEU A 134 -5.41 -12.86 -3.91
C LEU A 134 -5.21 -13.73 -2.69
N LEU A 135 -4.58 -13.16 -1.67
CA LEU A 135 -4.76 -13.60 -0.29
C LEU A 135 -5.87 -12.78 0.35
N ILE A 136 -6.94 -13.45 0.78
CA ILE A 136 -8.05 -12.82 1.49
C ILE A 136 -8.21 -13.39 2.91
N LYS A 137 -8.82 -12.60 3.78
CA LYS A 137 -9.32 -13.02 5.09
C LYS A 137 -10.85 -13.00 5.07
N LYS A 138 -11.47 -14.18 5.19
CA LYS A 138 -12.94 -14.36 5.23
C LYS A 138 -13.29 -15.30 6.38
N ASN A 139 -14.22 -14.92 7.25
CA ASN A 139 -14.64 -15.72 8.41
C ASN A 139 -13.46 -16.20 9.28
N GLN A 140 -12.51 -15.32 9.58
CA GLN A 140 -11.28 -15.60 10.32
C GLN A 140 -10.31 -16.62 9.67
N LYS A 141 -10.59 -17.08 8.46
CA LYS A 141 -9.71 -17.96 7.66
C LYS A 141 -8.95 -17.15 6.61
N TYR A 142 -7.72 -17.57 6.32
CA TYR A 142 -6.90 -17.01 5.25
C TYR A 142 -6.97 -17.93 4.03
N LEU A 143 -7.38 -17.37 2.89
CA LEU A 143 -7.68 -18.11 1.67
C LEU A 143 -6.90 -17.51 0.52
N ILE A 144 -6.26 -18.35 -0.28
CA ILE A 144 -5.81 -17.99 -1.63
C ILE A 144 -6.99 -18.21 -2.56
N VAL A 145 -7.36 -17.16 -3.29
CA VAL A 145 -8.43 -17.20 -4.28
C VAL A 145 -7.93 -16.74 -5.65
N ASP A 146 -8.58 -17.22 -6.70
CA ASP A 146 -8.39 -16.71 -8.05
C ASP A 146 -9.04 -15.32 -8.23
N LYS A 147 -8.95 -14.78 -9.44
CA LYS A 147 -9.56 -13.49 -9.79
C LYS A 147 -11.08 -13.43 -9.73
N ASN A 148 -11.76 -14.58 -9.64
CA ASN A 148 -13.21 -14.69 -9.52
C ASN A 148 -13.64 -15.08 -8.10
N LEU A 149 -12.71 -15.02 -7.13
CA LEU A 149 -12.91 -15.42 -5.74
C LEU A 149 -13.14 -16.93 -5.51
N ASN A 150 -12.82 -17.78 -6.48
CA ASN A 150 -12.82 -19.24 -6.26
C ASN A 150 -11.64 -19.64 -5.37
N ILE A 151 -11.91 -20.49 -4.38
CA ILE A 151 -10.89 -20.92 -3.42
C ILE A 151 -9.89 -21.86 -4.09
N ILE A 152 -8.62 -21.49 -4.04
CA ILE A 152 -7.49 -22.31 -4.51
C ILE A 152 -6.87 -23.09 -3.34
N LYS A 153 -6.60 -22.40 -2.22
CA LYS A 153 -5.90 -22.98 -1.06
C LYS A 153 -6.28 -22.30 0.24
N ASN A 154 -6.40 -23.08 1.30
CA ASN A 154 -6.52 -22.57 2.68
C ASN A 154 -5.13 -22.44 3.30
N ILE A 155 -4.89 -21.37 4.05
CA ILE A 155 -3.64 -21.15 4.78
C ILE A 155 -3.95 -21.11 6.28
N GLU A 156 -3.22 -21.91 7.06
CA GLU A 156 -3.39 -22.02 8.52
C GLU A 156 -2.53 -21.03 9.31
N ILE A 157 -2.12 -19.93 8.67
CA ILE A 157 -1.23 -18.91 9.26
C ILE A 157 -2.03 -17.63 9.46
N LYS A 158 -2.04 -17.12 10.69
CA LYS A 158 -2.62 -15.82 11.02
C LYS A 158 -1.60 -14.72 10.76
N LEU A 159 -1.95 -13.77 9.89
CA LEU A 159 -1.02 -12.71 9.47
C LEU A 159 -1.70 -11.34 9.33
N ASN A 160 -0.89 -10.30 9.52
CA ASN A 160 -1.26 -8.91 9.29
C ASN A 160 -0.92 -8.47 7.87
N ASN A 161 0.22 -8.93 7.34
CA ASN A 161 0.68 -8.62 5.98
C ASN A 161 1.59 -9.74 5.44
N LEU A 162 1.79 -9.76 4.13
CA LEU A 162 2.67 -10.70 3.43
C LEU A 162 3.41 -9.98 2.31
N VAL A 163 4.70 -10.28 2.16
CA VAL A 163 5.52 -9.88 1.00
C VAL A 163 5.93 -11.13 0.23
N GLU A 164 5.63 -11.13 -1.07
CA GLU A 164 5.98 -12.23 -1.96
C GLU A 164 7.38 -12.04 -2.58
N PHE A 165 8.15 -13.12 -2.56
CA PHE A 165 9.39 -13.32 -3.32
C PHE A 165 9.22 -14.46 -4.31
N GLU A 166 10.18 -14.69 -5.20
CA GLU A 166 10.12 -15.79 -6.17
C GLU A 166 10.05 -17.17 -5.49
N GLU A 167 10.87 -17.40 -4.46
CA GLU A 167 10.98 -18.69 -3.77
C GLU A 167 10.38 -18.70 -2.35
N PHE A 168 10.09 -17.51 -1.80
CA PHE A 168 9.72 -17.36 -0.39
C PHE A 168 8.53 -16.43 -0.19
N TYR A 169 7.99 -16.46 1.02
CA TYR A 169 7.12 -15.45 1.57
C TYR A 169 7.73 -14.88 2.83
N VAL A 170 7.69 -13.57 2.98
CA VAL A 170 7.94 -12.90 4.25
C VAL A 170 6.59 -12.53 4.86
N ILE A 171 6.29 -13.10 6.02
CA ILE A 171 5.02 -12.92 6.72
C ILE A 171 5.23 -12.01 7.92
N HIS A 172 4.42 -10.96 8.02
CA HIS A 172 4.26 -10.18 9.24
C HIS A 172 3.05 -10.73 9.98
N ASN A 173 3.30 -11.46 11.07
CA ASN A 173 2.25 -12.18 11.77
C ASN A 173 1.48 -11.29 12.76
N VAL A 174 0.43 -11.85 13.36
CA VAL A 174 -0.44 -11.12 14.31
C VAL A 174 0.24 -10.76 15.64
N ASN A 175 1.40 -11.38 15.94
CA ASN A 175 2.21 -11.07 17.12
C ASN A 175 3.32 -10.04 16.80
N GLU A 176 3.24 -9.40 15.63
CA GLU A 176 4.23 -8.47 15.09
C GLU A 176 5.58 -9.10 14.66
N ASN A 177 5.78 -10.42 14.75
CA ASN A 177 7.01 -11.04 14.23
C ASN A 177 7.07 -10.99 12.70
N ILE A 178 8.29 -11.00 12.17
CA ILE A 178 8.56 -11.16 10.74
C ILE A 178 9.22 -12.50 10.53
N GLU A 179 8.57 -13.36 9.75
CA GLU A 179 8.94 -14.76 9.59
C GLU A 179 9.07 -15.10 8.11
N LEU A 180 10.04 -15.96 7.78
CA LEU A 180 10.28 -16.44 6.43
C LEU A 180 9.63 -17.82 6.25
N TYR A 181 8.90 -17.97 5.16
CA TYR A 181 8.22 -19.20 4.77
C TYR A 181 8.59 -19.56 3.33
N ASN A 182 8.54 -20.85 2.98
CA ASN A 182 8.61 -21.26 1.58
C ASN A 182 7.26 -21.07 0.86
N LYS A 183 7.20 -21.34 -0.45
CA LYS A 183 5.96 -21.24 -1.25
C LYS A 183 4.82 -22.17 -0.80
N ASP A 184 5.14 -23.24 -0.06
CA ASP A 184 4.13 -24.13 0.51
C ASP A 184 3.56 -23.64 1.85
N PHE A 185 4.01 -22.49 2.34
CA PHE A 185 3.71 -21.97 3.69
C PHE A 185 4.28 -22.83 4.82
N LYS A 186 5.42 -23.48 4.59
CA LYS A 186 6.23 -24.08 5.66
C LYS A 186 7.17 -23.05 6.25
N PHE A 187 7.15 -22.93 7.57
CA PHE A 187 8.03 -22.03 8.32
C PHE A 187 9.49 -22.41 8.09
N LEU A 188 10.35 -21.40 7.88
CA LEU A 188 11.78 -21.59 7.70
C LEU A 188 12.57 -20.97 8.86
N LYS A 189 12.36 -19.68 9.14
CA LYS A 189 13.08 -18.95 10.20
C LYS A 189 12.36 -17.66 10.60
N VAL A 190 12.71 -17.13 11.77
CA VAL A 190 12.31 -15.78 12.18
C VAL A 190 13.35 -14.77 11.68
N LEU A 191 12.89 -13.70 11.04
CA LEU A 191 13.74 -12.58 10.58
C LEU A 191 13.80 -11.45 11.60
N ASN A 192 12.74 -11.27 12.40
CA ASN A 192 12.66 -10.28 13.46
C ASN A 192 11.59 -10.66 14.51
N GLU A 193 11.99 -10.72 15.78
CA GLU A 193 11.16 -11.12 16.93
C GLU A 193 10.60 -9.95 17.75
N SER A 194 10.75 -8.69 17.30
CA SER A 194 10.28 -7.57 18.11
C SER A 194 8.75 -7.54 18.17
N ASN A 195 8.17 -7.29 19.34
CA ASN A 195 6.71 -7.16 19.48
C ASN A 195 6.21 -5.72 19.19
N SER A 196 7.03 -4.88 18.58
CA SER A 196 6.69 -3.50 18.25
C SER A 196 5.95 -3.40 16.93
N PHE A 197 4.94 -2.52 16.86
CA PHE A 197 4.19 -2.29 15.63
C PHE A 197 5.12 -1.90 14.49
N LYS A 198 5.02 -2.62 13.37
CA LYS A 198 5.89 -2.43 12.22
C LYS A 198 5.16 -2.55 10.88
N LYS A 199 5.82 -2.07 9.84
CA LYS A 199 5.41 -2.24 8.44
C LYS A 199 6.52 -2.90 7.65
N ILE A 200 6.15 -3.87 6.82
CA ILE A 200 7.06 -4.51 5.88
C ILE A 200 6.71 -4.12 4.44
N CYS A 201 7.74 -3.96 3.60
CA CYS A 201 7.58 -3.68 2.18
C CYS A 201 8.64 -4.40 1.36
N TYR A 202 8.26 -4.90 0.19
CA TYR A 202 9.20 -5.41 -0.80
C TYR A 202 10.11 -4.29 -1.31
N LEU A 203 11.41 -4.57 -1.45
CA LEU A 203 12.35 -3.63 -2.08
C LEU A 203 13.00 -4.21 -3.34
N ASN A 204 13.55 -5.42 -3.26
CA ASN A 204 14.14 -6.12 -4.40
C ASN A 204 14.21 -7.62 -4.10
N LYS A 205 14.83 -8.41 -5.00
CA LYS A 205 14.91 -9.87 -4.93
C LYS A 205 15.29 -10.48 -3.58
N ASN A 206 16.08 -9.79 -2.76
CA ASN A 206 16.59 -10.33 -1.48
C ASN A 206 16.27 -9.42 -0.29
N ASN A 207 15.68 -8.26 -0.49
CA ASN A 207 15.59 -7.23 0.54
C ASN A 207 14.15 -6.80 0.78
N ILE A 208 13.85 -6.60 2.06
CA ILE A 208 12.63 -5.93 2.55
C ILE A 208 13.02 -4.67 3.30
N LEU A 209 12.10 -3.71 3.34
CA LEU A 209 12.12 -2.64 4.33
C LEU A 209 11.28 -3.05 5.53
N ILE A 210 11.80 -2.80 6.73
CA ILE A 210 11.07 -2.95 7.98
C ILE A 210 11.05 -1.59 8.67
N SER A 211 9.86 -1.01 8.82
CA SER A 211 9.66 0.28 9.47
C SER A 211 9.04 0.09 10.84
N PHE A 212 9.74 0.53 11.88
CA PHE A 212 9.36 0.36 13.27
C PHE A 212 8.80 1.64 13.85
N LYS A 213 7.59 1.58 14.41
CA LYS A 213 6.90 2.77 14.92
C LYS A 213 7.51 3.30 16.21
N ASN A 214 7.80 2.43 17.18
CA ASN A 214 8.24 2.85 18.51
C ASN A 214 9.67 3.42 18.47
N GLU A 215 10.53 2.81 17.66
CA GLU A 215 11.92 3.19 17.44
C GLU A 215 12.05 4.35 16.44
N ASN A 216 10.96 4.72 15.76
CA ASN A 216 10.91 5.71 14.70
C ASN A 216 12.04 5.56 13.66
N LYS A 217 12.27 4.33 13.20
CA LYS A 217 13.32 4.01 12.23
C LYS A 217 12.84 3.04 11.16
N THR A 218 13.48 3.07 10.00
CA THR A 218 13.31 2.08 8.95
C THR A 218 14.65 1.45 8.62
N ILE A 219 14.68 0.12 8.54
CA ILE A 219 15.87 -0.66 8.16
C ILE A 219 15.62 -1.38 6.84
N LEU A 220 16.71 -1.65 6.14
CA LEU A 220 16.78 -2.61 5.06
C LEU A 220 17.30 -3.93 5.61
N LYS A 221 16.56 -5.02 5.40
CA LYS A 221 16.91 -6.38 5.84
C LYS A 221 17.07 -7.27 4.63
N ASN A 222 18.22 -7.92 4.50
CA ASN A 222 18.41 -9.00 3.56
C ASN A 222 17.83 -10.30 4.14
N ILE A 223 16.90 -10.94 3.44
CA ILE A 223 16.18 -12.13 3.95
C ILE A 223 17.04 -13.40 3.92
N ILE A 224 18.10 -13.39 3.10
CA ILE A 224 19.02 -14.52 2.91
C ILE A 224 20.20 -14.38 3.88
N THR A 225 20.96 -13.29 3.79
CA THR A 225 22.17 -13.06 4.61
C THR A 225 21.88 -12.54 6.00
N GLU A 226 20.65 -12.08 6.26
CA GLU A 226 20.22 -11.48 7.53
C GLU A 226 20.93 -10.17 7.88
N GLU A 227 21.72 -9.62 6.98
CA GLU A 227 22.33 -8.31 7.16
C GLU A 227 21.27 -7.22 7.26
N GLU A 228 21.52 -6.28 8.17
CA GLU A 228 20.67 -5.12 8.43
C GLU A 228 21.44 -3.83 8.19
N ILE A 229 20.81 -2.90 7.51
CA ILE A 229 21.35 -1.56 7.29
C ILE A 229 20.27 -0.55 7.65
N LEU A 230 20.65 0.48 8.42
CA LEU A 230 19.76 1.61 8.68
C LEU A 230 19.43 2.30 7.34
N PHE A 231 18.15 2.35 7.00
CA PHE A 231 17.68 3.02 5.79
C PHE A 231 17.40 4.50 6.08
N THR A 232 16.72 4.81 7.19
CA THR A 232 16.46 6.17 7.66
C THR A 232 15.97 6.19 9.12
N ASP A 233 16.16 7.33 9.78
CA ASP A 233 15.63 7.64 11.13
C ASP A 233 14.19 8.18 11.05
N ALA A 234 13.31 7.41 10.40
CA ALA A 234 11.89 7.71 10.32
C ALA A 234 11.03 6.44 10.24
N PHE A 235 9.85 6.49 10.85
CA PHE A 235 8.78 5.52 10.63
C PHE A 235 7.90 5.91 9.44
N TYR A 236 7.72 4.95 8.53
CA TYR A 236 6.81 5.03 7.39
C TYR A 236 5.66 4.07 7.58
N PHE A 237 4.45 4.61 7.77
CA PHE A 237 3.25 3.80 7.97
C PHE A 237 2.66 3.29 6.64
N ARG A 238 3.10 3.88 5.51
CA ARG A 238 2.86 3.38 4.15
C ARG A 238 4.16 3.45 3.36
N ILE A 239 4.46 2.37 2.64
CA ILE A 239 5.63 2.23 1.76
C ILE A 239 5.17 1.45 0.53
N LEU A 240 5.48 1.97 -0.65
CA LEU A 240 5.20 1.32 -1.91
C LEU A 240 6.40 1.48 -2.86
N LEU A 241 6.86 0.37 -3.42
CA LEU A 241 7.82 0.37 -4.50
C LEU A 241 7.09 0.62 -5.82
N LEU A 242 7.34 1.77 -6.45
CA LEU A 242 6.72 2.13 -7.73
C LEU A 242 7.51 1.54 -8.90
N GLU A 243 8.84 1.57 -8.80
CA GLU A 243 9.79 0.98 -9.75
C GLU A 243 11.02 0.51 -8.99
N LYS A 244 11.93 -0.20 -9.67
CA LYS A 244 13.17 -0.75 -9.10
C LYS A 244 13.93 0.24 -8.20
N ASP A 245 13.94 1.52 -8.56
CA ASP A 245 14.73 2.56 -7.91
C ASP A 245 13.87 3.75 -7.40
N LEU A 246 12.55 3.56 -7.23
CA LEU A 246 11.67 4.63 -6.75
C LEU A 246 10.67 4.11 -5.72
N LEU A 247 10.84 4.57 -4.48
CA LEU A 247 9.90 4.35 -3.39
C LEU A 247 8.99 5.56 -3.22
N MET A 248 7.74 5.29 -2.88
CA MET A 248 6.79 6.26 -2.38
C MET A 248 6.42 5.90 -0.95
N VAL A 249 6.61 6.84 -0.03
CA VAL A 249 6.37 6.64 1.40
C VAL A 249 5.51 7.73 1.99
N LYS A 250 4.88 7.44 3.13
CA LYS A 250 4.18 8.42 3.96
C LYS A 250 4.67 8.27 5.39
N ASP A 251 5.24 9.36 5.92
CA ASP A 251 5.73 9.42 7.30
C ASP A 251 4.61 9.82 8.26
N SER A 252 4.68 9.35 9.50
CA SER A 252 3.65 9.64 10.52
C SER A 252 3.69 11.08 11.03
N ASN A 253 4.79 11.80 10.82
CA ASN A 253 5.05 13.09 11.47
C ASN A 253 4.54 14.28 10.66
N THR A 254 4.75 14.24 9.35
CA THR A 254 4.33 15.26 8.38
C THR A 254 3.08 14.86 7.61
N ASN A 255 2.79 13.56 7.55
CA ASN A 255 1.69 13.00 6.75
C ASN A 255 1.85 13.31 5.24
N LEU A 256 3.01 13.78 4.78
CA LEU A 256 3.30 14.09 3.37
C LEU A 256 3.74 12.83 2.62
N ILE A 257 3.41 12.79 1.33
CA ILE A 257 4.04 11.86 0.41
C ILE A 257 5.49 12.28 0.18
N THR A 258 6.40 11.32 0.34
CA THR A 258 7.83 11.46 0.03
C THR A 258 8.24 10.42 -1.00
N PHE A 259 8.96 10.86 -2.03
CA PHE A 259 9.61 9.99 -2.99
C PHE A 259 11.08 9.80 -2.60
N ILE A 260 11.56 8.56 -2.66
CA ILE A 260 12.95 8.21 -2.33
C ILE A 260 13.58 7.50 -3.53
N SER A 261 14.71 8.03 -4.01
CA SER A 261 15.54 7.47 -5.10
C SER A 261 17.03 7.52 -4.82
#